data_AF-A0A3C1BAL4-F1
#
_entry.id   AF-A0A3C1BAL4-F1
#
_cell.length_a   1.000
_cell.length_b   1.000
_cell.length_c   1.000
_cell.angle_alpha   90.00
_cell.angle_beta   90.00
_cell.angle_gamma   90.00
#
_symmetry.space_group_name_H-M   'P 1'
#
loop_
_entity.id
_entity.type
_entity.pdbx_description
1 polymer ?
#
loop_
_entity_poly.entity_id
_entity_poly.type
_entity_poly.pdbx_seq_one_letter_code
_entity_poly.pdbx_strand_id
1 'polypeptide(L)' 'MKDATDVISAKDRPNLSSFDWQDPFNFSDQLTEEERMLQESVRSFAQNELQP' A
#
# COMPACT_ATOMS: atom_id res chain seq x y z
N MET A 1 6.59 32.48 15.35
CA MET A 1 5.50 31.67 15.93
C MET A 1 6.14 30.36 16.35
N LYS A 2 5.90 29.90 17.58
CA LYS A 2 6.61 28.75 18.16
C LYS A 2 6.17 27.48 17.43
N ASP A 3 7.09 26.82 16.74
CA ASP A 3 6.87 25.47 16.22
C ASP A 3 6.76 24.53 17.42
N ALA A 4 5.54 24.37 17.92
CA ALA A 4 5.21 23.35 18.89
C ALA A 4 5.31 22.00 18.16
N THR A 5 6.48 21.39 18.23
CA THR A 5 6.61 19.94 18.10
C THR A 5 5.87 19.33 19.28
N ASP A 6 4.55 19.20 19.11
CA ASP A 6 3.66 18.56 20.07
C ASP A 6 4.01 17.08 20.05
N VAL A 7 4.82 16.66 21.03
CA VAL A 7 5.25 15.28 21.17
C VAL A 7 4.07 14.49 21.72
N ILE A 8 3.21 14.03 20.83
CA ILE A 8 2.06 13.18 21.19
C ILE A 8 2.58 11.91 21.86
N SER A 9 2.09 11.61 23.06
CA SER A 9 2.48 10.39 23.78
C SER A 9 2.10 9.15 22.98
N ALA A 10 2.88 8.07 23.05
CA ALA A 10 2.62 6.86 22.26
C ALA A 10 1.21 6.26 22.47
N LYS A 11 0.60 6.51 23.63
CA LYS A 11 -0.77 6.08 23.99
C LYS A 11 -1.85 6.93 23.33
N ASP A 12 -1.55 8.19 23.04
CA ASP A 12 -2.49 9.16 22.47
C ASP A 12 -2.36 9.27 20.94
N ARG A 13 -1.45 8.48 20.35
CA ARG A 13 -1.34 8.38 18.90
C ARG A 13 -2.57 7.67 18.35
N PRO A 14 -3.32 8.26 17.41
CA PRO A 14 -4.37 7.54 16.71
C PRO A 14 -3.74 6.32 16.01
N ASN A 15 -4.43 5.19 16.05
CA ASN A 15 -4.01 3.99 15.33
C ASN A 15 -4.31 4.19 13.83
N LEU A 16 -3.47 5.00 13.18
CA LEU A 16 -3.49 5.20 11.74
C LEU A 16 -2.85 3.97 11.11
N SER A 17 -3.59 3.28 10.25
CA SER A 17 -3.01 2.25 9.38
C SER A 17 -1.90 2.86 8.52
N SER A 18 -0.91 2.05 8.15
CA SER A 18 0.10 2.47 7.19
C SER A 18 -0.55 2.88 5.88
N PHE A 19 -0.05 3.96 5.28
CA PHE A 19 -0.50 4.44 3.98
C PHE A 19 0.50 4.01 2.90
N ASP A 20 0.03 3.27 1.89
CA ASP A 20 0.83 2.88 0.74
C ASP A 20 0.52 3.80 -0.46
N TRP A 21 1.55 4.49 -0.98
CA TRP A 21 1.41 5.34 -2.16
C TRP A 21 1.22 4.56 -3.46
N GLN A 22 1.64 3.29 -3.50
CA GLN A 22 1.43 2.41 -4.65
C GLN A 22 0.03 1.81 -4.68
N ASP A 23 -0.63 1.75 -3.52
CA ASP A 23 -2.02 1.31 -3.39
C ASP A 23 -2.81 2.18 -2.38
N PRO A 24 -3.13 3.44 -2.72
CA PRO A 24 -3.75 4.39 -1.77
C PRO A 24 -5.13 3.99 -1.25
N PHE A 25 -5.79 3.05 -1.94
CA PHE A 25 -7.15 2.59 -1.62
C PHE A 25 -7.19 1.13 -1.16
N ASN A 26 -6.04 0.52 -0.90
CA ASN A 26 -5.92 -0.92 -0.59
C ASN A 26 -6.74 -1.76 -1.58
N PHE A 27 -6.65 -1.44 -2.88
CA PHE A 27 -7.33 -2.16 -3.95
C PHE A 27 -6.93 -3.64 -3.95
N SER A 28 -5.69 -3.93 -3.58
CA SER A 28 -5.18 -5.30 -3.44
C SER A 28 -5.97 -6.15 -2.44
N ASP A 29 -6.58 -5.55 -1.42
CA ASP A 29 -7.39 -6.24 -0.40
C ASP A 29 -8.83 -6.48 -0.84
N GLN A 30 -9.26 -5.84 -1.94
CA GLN A 30 -10.58 -6.03 -2.53
C GLN A 30 -10.60 -7.15 -3.58
N LEU A 31 -9.43 -7.64 -3.97
CA LEU A 31 -9.28 -8.74 -4.93
C LEU A 31 -9.50 -10.08 -4.25
N THR A 32 -10.15 -10.98 -4.98
CA THR A 32 -10.22 -12.40 -4.63
C THR A 32 -8.85 -13.07 -4.81
N GLU A 33 -8.69 -14.26 -4.23
CA GLU A 33 -7.45 -15.03 -4.37
C GLU A 33 -7.14 -15.36 -5.84
N GLU A 34 -8.16 -15.73 -6.62
CA GLU A 34 -8.02 -16.01 -8.05
C GLU A 34 -7.52 -14.78 -8.83
N GLU A 35 -8.05 -13.60 -8.53
CA GLU A 35 -7.63 -12.34 -9.16
C GLU A 35 -6.20 -11.97 -8.77
N ARG A 36 -5.79 -12.18 -7.51
CA ARG A 36 -4.39 -11.97 -7.09
C ARG A 36 -3.42 -12.91 -7.81
N MET A 37 -3.78 -14.20 -7.92
CA MET A 37 -2.98 -15.17 -8.66
C MET A 37 -2.84 -14.78 -10.13
N LEU A 38 -3.94 -14.36 -10.77
CA LEU A 38 -3.93 -13.90 -12.14
C LEU A 38 -3.06 -12.65 -12.31
N GLN A 39 -3.21 -11.65 -11.42
CA GLN A 39 -2.43 -10.41 -11.45
C GLN A 39 -0.92 -10.68 -11.38
N GLU A 40 -0.50 -11.59 -10.52
CA GLU A 40 0.91 -11.98 -10.40
C GLU A 40 1.43 -12.62 -11.70
N SER A 41 0.64 -13.52 -12.30
CA SER A 41 1.02 -14.15 -13.58
C SER A 41 1.17 -13.12 -14.72
N VAL A 42 0.25 -12.15 -14.79
CA VAL A 42 0.27 -11.08 -15.80
C VAL A 42 1.47 -10.16 -15.59
N ARG A 43 1.79 -9.82 -14.33
CA ARG A 43 2.95 -9.01 -13.98
C ARG A 43 4.25 -9.69 -14.41
N SER A 44 4.39 -10.98 -14.12
CA SER A 44 5.56 -11.78 -14.52
C SER A 44 5.71 -11.84 -16.04
N PHE A 45 4.62 -12.11 -16.77
CA PHE A 45 4.65 -12.12 -18.23
C PHE A 45 5.03 -10.76 -18.82
N ALA A 46 4.45 -9.67 -18.31
CA ALA A 46 4.76 -8.33 -18.76
C ALA A 46 6.23 -7.97 -18.53
N GLN A 47 6.80 -8.35 -17.38
CA GLN A 47 8.19 -8.07 -17.03
C GLN A 47 9.20 -8.86 -17.88
N ASN A 48 8.87 -10.09 -18.26
CA ASN A 48 9.80 -10.99 -18.94
C ASN A 48 9.68 -10.95 -20.47
N GLU A 49 8.47 -10.80 -20.99
CA GLU A 49 8.19 -10.96 -22.42
C GLU A 49 7.84 -9.63 -23.12
N LEU A 50 7.33 -8.65 -22.39
CA LEU A 50 6.86 -7.37 -22.97
C LEU A 50 7.76 -6.18 -22.64
N GLN A 51 8.48 -6.23 -21.51
CA GLN A 51 9.41 -5.17 -21.15
C GLN A 51 10.71 -5.32 -21.97
N PRO A 52 11.15 -4.26 -22.67
CA PRO A 52 12.40 -4.29 -23.43
C PRO A 52 13.66 -4.35 -22.55
#